data_AF-A0A291GQ54-F1
#
_entry.id   AF-A0A291GQ54-F1
#
_cell.length_a   1.000
_cell.length_b   1.000
_cell.length_c   1.000
_cell.angle_alpha   90.00
_cell.angle_beta   90.00
_cell.angle_gamma   90.00
#
_symmetry.space_group_name_H-M   'P 1'
#
loop_
_entity.id
_entity.type
_entity.pdbx_description
1 polymer ?
#
loop_
_entity_poly.entity_id
_entity_poly.type
_entity_poly.pdbx_seq_one_letter_code
_entity_poly.pdbx_strand_id
1 'polypeptide(L)' 'MSRPENELVTATELTDPDGDALTITSDRAGTWITGSSGGDEVTVGPFPMGVLRAALTQQRLSSGSSRRGGPGR' A
#
# COMPACT_ATOMS: atom_id res chain seq x y z
N MET A 1 -15.30 -26.41 -22.15
CA MET A 1 -14.48 -26.27 -20.94
C MET A 1 -14.32 -24.77 -20.70
N SER A 2 -15.15 -24.21 -19.83
CA SER A 2 -15.17 -22.78 -19.52
C SER A 2 -13.90 -22.43 -18.74
N ARG A 3 -13.09 -21.49 -19.25
CA ARG A 3 -12.05 -20.85 -18.46
C ARG A 3 -12.76 -20.10 -17.33
N PRO A 4 -12.44 -20.30 -16.04
CA PRO A 4 -13.03 -19.50 -14.99
C PRO A 4 -12.68 -18.03 -15.27
N GLU A 5 -13.69 -17.19 -15.09
CA GLU A 5 -13.76 -15.82 -15.56
C GLU A 5 -12.71 -14.98 -14.86
N ASN A 6 -11.57 -14.74 -15.53
CA ASN A 6 -10.74 -13.55 -15.43
C ASN A 6 -10.75 -12.88 -14.04
N GLU A 7 -10.24 -13.60 -13.04
CA GLU A 7 -9.90 -13.05 -11.73
C GLU A 7 -8.77 -12.06 -12.01
N LEU A 8 -9.10 -10.78 -12.16
CA LEU A 8 -8.15 -9.74 -12.56
C LEU A 8 -7.26 -9.44 -11.35
N VAL A 9 -6.32 -10.34 -11.09
CA VAL A 9 -5.29 -10.16 -10.09
C VAL A 9 -4.27 -9.19 -10.67
N THR A 10 -4.04 -8.09 -9.97
CA THR A 10 -3.03 -7.09 -10.31
C THR A 10 -1.96 -7.13 -9.23
N ALA A 11 -0.70 -7.26 -9.63
CA ALA A 11 0.43 -7.21 -8.71
C ALA A 11 1.38 -6.08 -9.13
N THR A 12 1.81 -5.30 -8.15
CA THR A 12 2.83 -4.26 -8.31
C THR A 12 3.98 -4.57 -7.39
N GLU A 13 5.15 -4.81 -7.96
CA GLU A 13 6.39 -5.02 -7.23
C GLU A 13 7.12 -3.69 -7.07
N LEU A 14 7.56 -3.42 -5.86
CA LEU A 14 8.26 -2.21 -5.44
C LEU A 14 9.45 -2.61 -4.58
N THR A 15 10.36 -1.65 -4.41
CA THR A 15 11.45 -1.75 -3.44
C THR A 15 11.28 -0.62 -2.46
N ASP A 16 11.32 -0.92 -1.16
CA ASP A 16 11.31 0.11 -0.14
C ASP A 16 12.67 0.86 -0.09
N PRO A 17 12.75 1.98 0.65
CA PRO A 17 14.00 2.75 0.73
C PRO A 17 15.20 2.01 1.33
N ASP A 18 14.95 0.96 2.11
CA ASP A 18 15.98 0.14 2.76
C ASP A 18 16.50 -0.96 1.82
N GLY A 19 15.84 -1.15 0.67
CA GLY A 19 16.22 -2.12 -0.36
C GLY A 19 15.46 -3.43 -0.28
N ASP A 20 14.48 -3.53 0.61
CA ASP A 20 13.66 -4.72 0.76
C ASP A 20 12.50 -4.74 -0.27
N ALA A 21 12.03 -5.95 -0.60
CA ALA A 21 10.92 -6.14 -1.53
C ALA A 21 9.58 -5.76 -0.88
N LEU A 22 8.75 -5.04 -1.65
CA LEU A 22 7.39 -4.66 -1.28
C LEU A 22 6.45 -4.96 -2.44
N THR A 23 5.52 -5.88 -2.25
CA THR A 23 4.56 -6.30 -3.28
C THR A 23 3.14 -5.92 -2.86
N ILE A 24 2.41 -5.27 -3.76
CA ILE A 24 1.00 -4.94 -3.58
C ILE A 24 0.18 -5.78 -4.54
N THR A 25 -0.66 -6.67 -4.01
CA THR A 25 -1.52 -7.57 -4.80
C THR A 25 -2.98 -7.18 -4.61
N SER A 26 -3.76 -7.07 -5.69
CA SER A 26 -5.18 -6.74 -5.63
C SER A 26 -6.01 -7.65 -6.52
N ASP A 27 -7.14 -8.12 -6.01
CA ASP A 27 -8.13 -8.91 -6.74
C ASP A 27 -9.57 -8.46 -6.40
N ARG A 28 -10.57 -9.31 -6.65
CA ARG A 28 -11.98 -9.01 -6.31
C ARG A 28 -12.27 -9.07 -4.80
N ALA A 29 -11.51 -9.84 -4.03
CA ALA A 29 -11.66 -9.99 -2.59
C ALA A 29 -10.96 -8.87 -1.81
N GLY A 30 -9.91 -8.26 -2.35
CA GLY A 30 -9.33 -7.04 -1.79
C GLY A 30 -7.88 -6.79 -2.22
N THR A 31 -7.17 -6.01 -1.40
CA THR A 31 -5.76 -5.70 -1.60
C THR A 31 -4.92 -6.23 -0.43
N TRP A 32 -3.81 -6.88 -0.75
CA TRP A 32 -2.77 -7.30 0.19
C TRP A 32 -1.50 -6.52 -0.05
N ILE A 33 -0.75 -6.31 1.03
CA ILE A 33 0.57 -5.72 0.99
C ILE A 33 1.51 -6.73 1.63
N THR A 34 2.50 -7.16 0.87
CA THR A 34 3.57 -8.04 1.31
C THR A 34 4.84 -7.23 1.38
N GLY A 35 5.48 -7.15 2.54
CA GLY A 35 6.81 -6.57 2.70
C GLY A 35 7.78 -7.65 3.17
N SER A 36 8.99 -7.65 2.63
CA SER A 36 10.10 -8.37 3.24
C SER A 36 10.88 -7.44 4.16
N SER A 37 11.49 -7.97 5.22
CA SER A 37 12.51 -7.24 5.98
C SER A 37 13.50 -8.20 6.60
N GLY A 38 14.79 -8.02 6.30
CA GLY A 38 15.86 -8.85 6.89
C GLY A 38 15.77 -10.35 6.60
N GLY A 39 14.99 -10.76 5.58
CA GLY A 39 14.75 -12.16 5.22
C GLY A 39 13.41 -12.73 5.67
N ASP A 40 12.66 -12.00 6.50
CA ASP A 40 11.28 -12.35 6.86
C ASP A 40 10.29 -11.72 5.85
N GLU A 41 9.18 -12.40 5.58
CA GLU A 41 8.09 -11.90 4.73
C GLU A 41 6.81 -11.72 5.54
N VAL A 42 6.20 -10.55 5.43
CA VAL A 42 4.96 -10.20 6.13
C VAL A 42 3.91 -9.77 5.13
N THR A 43 2.80 -10.51 5.08
CA THR A 43 1.62 -10.15 4.29
C THR A 43 0.50 -9.67 5.19
N VAL A 44 -0.08 -8.52 4.85
CA VAL A 44 -1.24 -7.93 5.54
C VAL A 44 -2.40 -7.71 4.57
N GLY A 45 -3.62 -8.00 5.04
CA GLY A 45 -4.85 -7.86 4.25
C GLY A 45 -5.83 -9.04 4.46
N PRO A 46 -6.90 -9.12 3.65
CA PRO A 46 -7.27 -8.18 2.59
C PRO A 46 -7.82 -6.86 3.12
N PHE A 47 -7.43 -5.76 2.47
CA PHE A 47 -8.01 -4.44 2.70
C PHE A 47 -8.98 -4.07 1.58
N PRO A 48 -10.13 -3.46 1.92
CA PRO A 48 -10.93 -2.77 0.91
C PRO A 48 -10.11 -1.64 0.27
N MET A 49 -10.07 -1.57 -1.06
CA MET A 49 -9.31 -0.56 -1.80
C MET A 49 -9.61 0.89 -1.35
N GLY A 50 -10.87 1.18 -0.99
CA GLY A 50 -11.28 2.48 -0.47
C GLY A 50 -10.60 2.84 0.86
N VAL A 51 -10.45 1.86 1.76
CA VAL A 51 -9.77 2.04 3.05
C VAL A 51 -8.28 2.26 2.84
N LEU A 52 -7.64 1.46 1.97
CA LEU A 52 -6.22 1.62 1.67
C LEU A 52 -5.92 3.00 1.05
N ARG A 53 -6.75 3.46 0.10
CA ARG A 53 -6.62 4.80 -0.50
C ARG A 53 -6.80 5.93 0.52
N ALA A 54 -7.76 5.80 1.43
CA ALA A 54 -7.98 6.77 2.49
C ALA A 54 -6.75 6.87 3.41
N ALA A 55 -6.21 5.73 3.85
CA ALA A 55 -5.02 5.68 4.70
C ALA A 55 -3.79 6.32 4.03
N LEU A 56 -3.53 6.02 2.76
CA LEU A 56 -2.42 6.62 2.00
C LEU A 56 -2.59 8.13 1.80
N THR A 57 -3.83 8.59 1.62
CA THR A 57 -4.13 10.02 1.48
C THR A 57 -3.92 10.76 2.80
N GLN A 58 -4.33 10.16 3.93
CA GLN A 58 -4.10 10.72 5.26
C GLN A 58 -2.61 10.87 5.57
N GLN A 59 -1.77 9.89 5.22
CA GLN A 59 -0.32 10.02 5.40
C GLN A 59 0.28 11.20 4.62
N ARG A 60 -0.19 11.46 3.40
CA ARG A 60 0.24 12.63 2.61
C ARG A 60 -0.16 13.96 3.26
N LEU A 61 -1.33 14.02 3.88
CA LEU A 61 -1.80 15.23 4.57
C LEU A 61 -1.03 15.46 5.88
N SER A 62 -0.73 14.41 6.63
CA SER A 62 0.04 14.49 7.88
C SER A 62 1.50 14.91 7.65
N SER A 63 2.14 14.44 6.57
CA SER A 63 3.52 14.80 6.22
C SER A 63 3.65 16.22 5.62
N GLY A 64 2.55 16.81 5.14
CA GLY A 64 2.52 18.17 4.57
C GLY A 64 2.29 19.31 5.58
N SER A 65 1.91 19.01 6.84
CA SER A 65 1.45 20.04 7.80
C SER A 65 2.57 20.62 8.71
N SER A 66 3.84 20.34 8.43
CA SER A 66 4.95 20.70 9.33
C SER A 66 5.74 21.97 8.95
N ARG A 67 5.17 22.90 8.16
CA ARG A 67 5.82 24.20 7.85
C ARG A 67 4.86 25.38 7.91
N ARG A 68 4.43 25.77 9.12
CA ARG A 68 3.94 27.14 9.38
C ARG A 68 3.95 27.51 10.87
N GLY A 69 5.13 27.54 11.50
CA GLY A 69 5.37 28.43 12.65
C GLY A 69 6.00 29.71 12.12
N GLY A 70 5.63 30.94 12.46
CA GLY A 70 4.56 31.55 13.26
C GLY A 70 4.70 33.07 13.01
N PRO A 71 3.70 33.92 13.28
CA PRO A 71 3.85 35.35 13.07
C PRO A 71 4.81 35.93 14.11
N GLY A 72 5.98 36.36 13.65
CA GLY A 72 6.88 37.21 14.43
C GLY A 72 6.15 38.50 14.78
N ARG A 73 5.93 38.72 16.07
CA ARG A 73 5.53 40.00 16.65
C ARG A 73 6.75 40.90 16.81
#